data_AF-A0A6L7KMX9-F1
#
_entry.id   AF-A0A6L7KMX9-F1
#
_cell.length_a   1.000
_cell.length_b   1.000
_cell.length_c   1.000
_cell.angle_alpha   90.00
_cell.angle_beta   90.00
_cell.angle_gamma   90.00
#
_symmetry.space_group_name_H-M   'P 1'
#
loop_
_entity.id
_entity.type
_entity.pdbx_description
1 polymer ?
#
loop_
_entity_poly.entity_id
_entity_poly.type
_entity_poly.pdbx_seq_one_letter_code
_entity_poly.pdbx_strand_id
1 'polypeptide(L)' 'RHRSDIFDAAIRSPVAITKHREPKFVLTCVDQHRHLTCGVTWQVHVPEEMTDCLKTLMNEGLEQDLQPDDD' A
#
# COMPACT_ATOMS: atom_id res chain seq x y z
N ARG A 1 -14.31 -16.17 19.11
CA ARG A 1 -13.96 -15.36 20.30
C ARG A 1 -12.58 -14.71 20.13
N HIS A 2 -11.47 -15.45 19.95
CA HIS A 2 -10.12 -14.87 19.79
C HIS A 2 -9.83 -14.02 18.53
N ARG A 3 -10.79 -13.93 17.58
CA ARG A 3 -10.61 -13.18 16.33
C ARG A 3 -10.93 -11.70 16.49
N SER A 4 -11.78 -11.29 17.45
CA SER A 4 -12.00 -9.86 17.74
C SER A 4 -10.74 -9.23 18.34
N ASP A 5 -10.12 -9.95 19.27
CA ASP A 5 -9.03 -9.44 20.09
C ASP A 5 -7.77 -9.12 19.27
N ILE A 6 -7.55 -9.85 18.16
CA ILE A 6 -6.44 -9.57 17.23
C ILE A 6 -6.67 -8.29 16.42
N PHE A 7 -7.92 -7.93 16.09
CA PHE A 7 -8.21 -6.65 15.45
C PHE A 7 -8.04 -5.50 16.44
N ASP A 8 -8.49 -5.66 17.69
CA ASP A 8 -8.28 -4.66 18.74
C ASP A 8 -6.79 -4.43 19.04
N ALA A 9 -5.98 -5.49 18.98
CA ALA A 9 -4.53 -5.39 19.07
C ALA A 9 -3.93 -4.67 17.85
N ALA A 10 -4.36 -5.02 16.64
CA ALA A 10 -3.90 -4.44 15.38
C ALA A 10 -4.23 -2.95 15.21
N ILE A 11 -5.29 -2.46 15.87
CA ILE A 11 -5.62 -1.03 15.93
C ILE A 11 -4.56 -0.27 16.74
N ARG A 12 -4.01 -0.88 17.80
CA ARG A 12 -3.00 -0.26 18.67
C ARG A 12 -1.58 -0.39 18.11
N SER A 13 -1.26 -1.52 17.50
CA SER A 13 0.07 -1.82 16.97
C SER A 13 -0.01 -2.93 15.90
N PRO A 14 0.84 -2.93 14.85
CA PRO A 14 0.90 -4.02 13.89
C PRO A 14 1.13 -5.39 14.54
N VAL A 15 0.42 -6.41 14.07
CA VAL A 15 0.47 -7.79 14.59
C VAL A 15 0.89 -8.76 13.49
N ALA A 16 1.94 -9.55 13.73
CA ALA A 16 2.36 -10.60 12.81
C ALA A 16 1.49 -11.86 12.98
N ILE A 17 0.95 -12.36 11.87
CA ILE A 17 0.27 -13.65 11.79
C ILE A 17 1.27 -14.66 11.25
N THR A 18 1.68 -15.60 12.11
CA THR A 18 2.65 -16.63 11.79
C THR A 18 1.99 -17.98 11.51
N LYS A 19 2.56 -18.77 10.61
CA LYS A 19 2.25 -20.20 10.42
C LYS A 19 3.52 -21.00 10.66
N HIS A 20 3.49 -22.01 11.52
CA HIS A 20 4.67 -22.80 11.90
C HIS A 20 5.86 -21.95 12.39
N ARG A 21 5.59 -20.89 13.16
CA ARG A 21 6.57 -19.88 13.64
C ARG A 21 7.21 -19.03 12.53
N GLU A 22 6.72 -19.12 11.31
CA GLU A 22 7.16 -18.30 10.19
C GLU A 22 6.15 -17.16 9.96
N PRO A 23 6.56 -15.88 9.92
CA PRO A 23 5.65 -14.77 9.64
C PRO A 23 5.12 -14.85 8.21
N LYS A 24 3.81 -14.75 8.05
CA LYS A 24 3.14 -14.79 6.73
C LYS A 24 2.42 -13.51 6.39
N PHE A 25 1.79 -12.88 7.39
CA PHE A 25 1.05 -11.63 7.20
C PHE A 25 1.30 -10.70 8.37
N VAL A 26 1.11 -9.40 8.13
CA VAL A 26 1.04 -8.38 9.19
C VAL A 26 -0.33 -7.73 9.10
N LEU A 27 -1.06 -7.72 10.20
CA LEU A 27 -2.33 -7.03 10.35
C LEU A 27 -2.09 -5.69 11.05
N THR A 28 -2.60 -4.60 10.51
CA THR A 28 -2.45 -3.24 11.05
C THR A 28 -3.65 -2.39 10.66
N CYS A 29 -3.83 -1.22 11.28
CA CYS A 29 -4.84 -0.27 10.83
C CYS A 29 -4.44 0.40 9.50
N VAL A 30 -5.45 0.81 8.72
CA VAL A 30 -5.26 1.37 7.37
C VAL A 30 -4.43 2.65 7.41
N ASP A 31 -4.65 3.53 8.39
CA ASP A 31 -3.87 4.76 8.52
C ASP A 31 -2.39 4.49 8.82
N GLN A 32 -2.09 3.52 9.70
CA GLN A 32 -0.69 3.12 9.96
C GLN A 32 -0.06 2.50 8.71
N HIS A 33 -0.78 1.63 8.00
CA HIS A 33 -0.30 1.10 6.73
C HIS A 33 0.00 2.23 5.75
N ARG A 34 -0.94 3.17 5.56
CA ARG A 34 -0.79 4.30 4.64
C ARG A 34 0.40 5.18 5.00
N HIS A 35 0.65 5.47 6.28
CA HIS A 35 1.83 6.21 6.72
C HIS A 35 3.14 5.44 6.47
N LEU A 36 3.17 4.13 6.72
CA LEU A 36 4.34 3.28 6.47
C LEU A 36 4.63 3.10 4.98
N THR A 37 3.60 3.17 4.13
CA THR A 37 3.73 3.06 2.66
C THR A 37 3.80 4.41 1.96
N CYS A 38 3.61 5.54 2.66
CA CYS A 38 3.73 6.87 2.08
C CYS A 38 5.22 7.13 1.75
N GLY A 39 5.59 6.86 0.50
CA GLY A 39 6.97 6.92 0.01
C GLY A 39 7.51 5.60 -0.54
N VAL A 40 6.84 4.47 -0.30
CA VAL A 40 7.16 3.21 -0.99
C VAL A 40 5.89 2.60 -1.56
N THR A 41 5.76 2.72 -2.87
CA THR A 41 4.80 1.99 -3.69
C THR A 41 5.19 0.51 -3.72
N TRP A 42 4.96 -0.24 -2.64
CA TRP A 42 5.13 -1.72 -2.63
C TRP A 42 4.04 -2.47 -3.41
N GLN A 43 3.40 -1.78 -4.36
CA GLN A 43 2.93 -2.40 -5.59
C GLN A 43 3.73 -1.78 -6.72
N VAL A 44 5.00 -2.19 -6.85
CA VAL A 44 5.69 -2.08 -8.13
C VAL A 44 5.03 -3.13 -9.01
N HIS A 45 3.82 -2.84 -9.51
CA HIS A 45 3.45 -3.44 -10.77
C HIS A 45 4.50 -2.94 -11.76
N VAL A 46 5.23 -3.87 -12.34
CA VAL A 46 6.02 -3.56 -13.53
C VAL A 46 5.05 -2.90 -14.51
N PRO A 47 5.40 -1.82 -15.23
CA PRO A 47 4.46 -1.15 -16.13
C PRO A 47 3.72 -2.12 -17.07
N GLU A 48 4.34 -3.25 -17.43
CA GLU A 48 3.75 -4.33 -18.22
C GLU A 48 2.53 -5.00 -17.57
N GLU A 49 2.45 -5.05 -16.24
CA GLU A 49 1.38 -5.67 -15.46
C GLU A 49 0.21 -4.71 -15.15
N MET A 50 0.38 -3.42 -15.41
CA MET A 50 -0.68 -2.43 -15.19
C MET A 50 -1.81 -2.63 -16.20
N THR A 51 -3.06 -2.52 -15.73
CA THR A 51 -4.21 -2.44 -16.64
C THR A 51 -4.12 -1.18 -17.49
N ASP A 52 -4.68 -1.21 -18.70
CA ASP A 52 -4.56 -0.09 -19.64
C ASP A 52 -5.11 1.22 -19.05
N CYS A 53 -6.21 1.16 -18.28
CA CYS A 53 -6.75 2.32 -17.58
C CYS A 53 -5.75 2.93 -16.58
N LEU A 54 -4.98 2.10 -15.86
CA LEU A 54 -3.98 2.58 -14.90
C LEU A 54 -2.76 3.18 -15.61
N LYS A 55 -2.36 2.62 -16.76
CA LYS A 55 -1.28 3.17 -17.58
C LYS A 55 -1.65 4.57 -18.09
N THR A 56 -2.88 4.74 -18.57
CA THR A 56 -3.39 6.03 -19.03
C THR A 56 -3.35 7.08 -17.92
N LEU A 57 -3.87 6.77 -16.73
CA LEU A 57 -3.87 7.70 -15.60
C LEU A 57 -2.44 8.07 -15.14
N MET A 58 -1.51 7.11 -15.17
CA MET A 58 -0.11 7.37 -14.85
C MET A 58 0.53 8.33 -15.87
N ASN A 59 0.30 8.10 -17.17
CA ASN A 59 0.83 8.95 -18.22
C ASN A 59 0.25 10.37 -18.14
N GLU A 60 -1.06 10.52 -17.92
CA GLU A 60 -1.72 11.83 -17.77
C GLU A 60 -1.13 12.64 -16.61
N GLY A 61 -0.86 11.99 -15.47
CA GLY A 61 -0.23 12.64 -14.33
C GLY A 61 1.22 13.05 -14.60
N LEU A 62 1.99 12.18 -15.26
CA LEU A 62 3.37 12.49 -15.66
C LEU A 62 3.44 13.61 -16.69
N GLU A 63 2.50 13.66 -17.64
CA GLU A 63 2.41 14.73 -18.64
C GLU A 63 2.09 16.09 -18.01
N GLN A 64 1.23 16.11 -16.99
CA GLN A 64 0.92 17.33 -16.21
C GLN A 64 2.15 17.83 -15.44
N ASP A 65 2.88 16.93 -14.77
CA ASP A 65 4.11 17.26 -14.04
C ASP A 65 5.25 17.70 -14.97
N LEU A 66 5.23 17.25 -16.23
CA LEU A 66 6.24 17.63 -17.23
C LEU A 66 5.90 18.93 -17.97
N GLN A 67 4.69 19.46 -17.80
CA GLN A 67 4.38 20.77 -18.35
C GLN A 67 5.22 21.81 -17.60
N PRO A 68 5.99 22.65 -18.31
CA PRO A 68 6.65 23.77 -17.67
C PRO A 68 5.59 24.65 -17.02
N ASP A 69 5.83 25.08 -15.80
CA ASP A 69 5.06 26.17 -15.19
C ASP A 69 5.24 27.39 -16.10
N ASP A 70 4.23 27.68 -16.93
CA ASP A 70 4.18 28.90 -17.73
C ASP A 70 3.99 30.09 -16.77
N ASP A 71 5.11 30.66 -16.30
CA ASP A 71 5.20 32.00 -15.68
C ASP A 71 5.08 33.12 -16.72
#